data_AF-A0A442EM08-F1
#
_entry.id   AF-A0A442EM08-F1
#
_cell.length_a   1.000
_cell.length_b   1.000
_cell.length_c   1.000
_cell.angle_alpha   90.00
_cell.angle_beta   90.00
_cell.angle_gamma   90.00
#
_symmetry.space_group_name_H-M   'P 1'
#
loop_
_entity.id
_entity.type
_entity.pdbx_description
1 polymer ?
#
loop_
_entity_poly.entity_id
_entity_poly.type
_entity_poly.pdbx_seq_one_letter_code
_entity_poly.pdbx_strand_id
1 'polypeptide(L)'
;MAGISRKYRMLRRSHAMWVSRRVWQPRLVFWAGAISIGLISVLFALLADRAQALFHVMTGDGGGWRFYLPLVMTPLGFVLCAWLAHSFFPGSQGSGIPQAIAARHLRDEDDRSRILSLRLVVGKIALTIVGLACGASIGREGPTVQVGASVMLQAARWGGMAQARGLILAGSAAGIAAAFNTPLAGIVFAIEEMGRAYEARTNGLVLTAVILAGLASLGLLGNYTYFGVAKDTVAFASDWPLVLACGIVGGGVGALFSLLALKVMRRIRRWNALQPLPRALVVAAVCGLAVAVIGVASGGLTFGTGYAQARGAIEGTPLPAFFFVEKFAAGLLSMVSGIPGGLFAPSLAVGAGLGSTLGLVFGAATGTAALLGMAGYFAGVVQAPMTAFVIILEMTGNHDNVIALMCAAMLGYGTARLISNEPLYHALSRVFIAEAIRRRRAEVPAQG
;
A
#
# COMPACT_ATOMS: atom_id res chain seq x y z
N MET A 1 14.40 -54.59 -26.59
CA MET A 1 14.88 -53.33 -27.22
C MET A 1 13.85 -52.16 -27.27
N ALA A 2 12.59 -52.33 -26.82
CA ALA A 2 11.59 -51.24 -26.88
C ALA A 2 11.67 -50.18 -25.74
N GLY A 3 12.30 -50.50 -24.60
CA GLY A 3 12.39 -49.57 -23.44
C GLY A 3 13.43 -48.45 -23.56
N ILE A 4 14.52 -48.69 -24.30
CA ILE A 4 15.64 -47.74 -24.45
C ILE A 4 15.26 -46.58 -25.39
N SER A 5 14.49 -46.87 -26.45
CA SER A 5 13.97 -45.87 -27.40
C SER A 5 13.01 -44.85 -26.73
N ARG A 6 12.18 -45.31 -25.76
CA ARG A 6 11.24 -44.43 -25.04
C ARG A 6 11.98 -43.48 -24.08
N LYS A 7 13.02 -43.95 -23.38
CA LYS A 7 13.90 -43.13 -22.53
C LYS A 7 14.65 -42.06 -23.35
N TYR A 8 15.20 -42.42 -24.51
CA TYR A 8 15.87 -41.46 -25.41
C TYR A 8 14.93 -40.37 -25.93
N ARG A 9 13.68 -40.72 -26.27
CA ARG A 9 12.68 -39.74 -26.74
C ARG A 9 12.20 -38.80 -25.63
N MET A 10 12.12 -39.30 -24.38
CA MET A 10 11.86 -38.47 -23.19
C MET A 10 13.05 -37.54 -22.86
N LEU A 11 14.29 -38.04 -22.92
CA LEU A 11 15.51 -37.25 -22.71
C LEU A 11 15.71 -36.17 -23.79
N ARG A 12 15.39 -36.47 -25.05
CA ARG A 12 15.40 -35.46 -26.13
C ARG A 12 14.32 -34.39 -25.95
N ARG A 13 13.13 -34.75 -25.45
CA ARG A 13 12.07 -33.78 -25.12
C ARG A 13 12.44 -32.91 -23.93
N SER A 14 13.06 -33.45 -22.88
CA SER A 14 13.55 -32.65 -21.76
C SER A 14 14.72 -31.74 -22.19
N HIS A 15 15.67 -32.21 -23.00
CA HIS A 15 16.76 -31.39 -23.53
C HIS A 15 16.25 -30.30 -24.51
N ALA A 16 15.27 -30.61 -25.37
CA ALA A 16 14.65 -29.63 -26.25
C ALA A 16 13.82 -28.59 -25.48
N MET A 17 13.20 -28.95 -24.34
CA MET A 17 12.55 -27.98 -23.46
C MET A 17 13.57 -27.10 -22.72
N TRP A 18 14.76 -27.62 -22.41
CA TRP A 18 15.85 -26.87 -21.77
C TRP A 18 16.61 -25.94 -22.73
N VAL A 19 16.59 -26.19 -24.04
CA VAL A 19 17.30 -25.37 -25.03
C VAL A 19 16.34 -24.51 -25.88
N SER A 20 15.03 -24.73 -25.80
CA SER A 20 14.07 -23.96 -26.59
C SER A 20 13.96 -22.51 -26.12
N ARG A 21 14.42 -21.60 -26.98
CA ARG A 21 14.27 -20.15 -26.85
C ARG A 21 12.81 -19.73 -26.56
N ARG A 22 11.82 -20.46 -27.10
CA ARG A 22 10.38 -20.20 -26.87
C ARG A 22 9.93 -20.49 -25.43
N VAL A 23 10.64 -21.34 -24.69
CA VAL A 23 10.32 -21.66 -23.28
C VAL A 23 11.06 -20.73 -22.32
N TRP A 24 12.31 -20.39 -22.63
CA TRP A 24 13.14 -19.54 -21.76
C TRP A 24 12.89 -18.05 -21.92
N GLN A 25 12.60 -17.56 -23.12
CA GLN A 25 12.37 -16.13 -23.35
C GLN A 25 11.26 -15.57 -22.44
N PRO A 26 10.07 -16.19 -22.31
CA PRO A 26 9.03 -15.64 -21.44
C PRO A 26 9.42 -15.69 -19.95
N ARG A 27 10.15 -16.73 -19.52
CA ARG A 27 10.65 -16.86 -18.14
C ARG A 27 11.69 -15.81 -17.79
N LEU A 28 12.67 -15.58 -18.66
CA LEU A 28 13.70 -14.58 -18.48
C LEU A 28 13.10 -13.17 -18.44
N VAL A 29 12.14 -12.88 -19.31
CA VAL A 29 11.44 -11.59 -19.31
C VAL A 29 10.62 -11.41 -18.02
N PHE A 30 9.97 -12.46 -17.53
CA PHE A 30 9.27 -12.44 -16.25
C PHE A 30 10.21 -12.20 -15.06
N TRP A 31 11.34 -12.91 -15.01
CA TRP A 31 12.35 -12.74 -13.95
C TRP A 31 12.99 -11.35 -13.98
N ALA A 32 13.35 -10.87 -15.17
CA ALA A 32 13.85 -9.51 -15.36
C ALA A 32 12.82 -8.46 -14.90
N GLY A 33 11.53 -8.69 -15.21
CA GLY A 33 10.43 -7.88 -14.69
C GLY A 33 10.37 -7.86 -13.16
N ALA A 34 10.42 -9.03 -12.51
CA ALA A 34 10.40 -9.13 -11.05
C ALA A 34 11.61 -8.43 -10.38
N ILE A 35 12.82 -8.63 -10.91
CA ILE A 35 14.03 -7.95 -10.42
C ILE A 35 13.90 -6.44 -10.60
N SER A 36 13.41 -5.99 -11.76
CA SER A 36 13.20 -4.57 -12.04
C SER A 36 12.22 -3.93 -11.04
N ILE A 37 11.18 -4.66 -10.61
CA ILE A 37 10.26 -4.19 -9.56
C ILE A 37 11.01 -3.97 -8.25
N GLY A 38 11.86 -4.91 -7.85
CA GLY A 38 12.70 -4.76 -6.66
C GLY A 38 13.58 -3.51 -6.73
N LEU A 39 14.32 -3.33 -7.84
CA LEU A 39 15.20 -2.18 -8.06
C LEU A 39 14.44 -0.84 -8.04
N ILE A 40 13.30 -0.78 -8.74
CA ILE A 40 12.46 0.43 -8.80
C ILE A 40 11.86 0.74 -7.43
N SER A 41 11.39 -0.27 -6.68
CA SER A 41 10.87 -0.09 -5.32
C SER A 41 11.94 0.43 -4.36
N VAL A 42 13.18 -0.07 -4.44
CA VAL A 42 14.30 0.44 -3.62
C VAL A 42 14.63 1.88 -3.97
N LEU A 43 14.75 2.20 -5.27
CA LEU A 43 14.98 3.57 -5.71
C LEU A 43 13.87 4.51 -5.22
N PHE A 44 12.62 4.07 -5.34
CA PHE A 44 11.48 4.84 -4.87
C PHE A 44 11.50 5.03 -3.35
N ALA A 45 11.87 4.00 -2.58
CA ALA A 45 12.06 4.13 -1.14
C ALA A 45 13.09 5.19 -0.78
N LEU A 46 14.29 5.14 -1.38
CA LEU A 46 15.36 6.10 -1.14
C LEU A 46 14.94 7.54 -1.51
N LEU A 47 14.21 7.72 -2.60
CA LEU A 47 13.72 9.03 -3.01
C LEU A 47 12.60 9.55 -2.10
N ALA A 48 11.71 8.68 -1.63
CA ALA A 48 10.66 9.03 -0.68
C ALA A 48 11.24 9.45 0.67
N ASP A 49 12.24 8.72 1.17
CA ASP A 49 12.92 9.04 2.43
C ASP A 49 13.68 10.37 2.32
N ARG A 50 14.37 10.61 1.19
CA ARG A 50 15.01 11.90 0.93
C ARG A 50 14.02 13.05 0.80
N ALA A 51 12.84 12.82 0.20
CA ALA A 51 11.79 13.84 0.12
C ALA A 51 11.25 14.21 1.49
N GLN A 52 11.04 13.22 2.36
CA GLN A 52 10.61 13.46 3.73
C GLN A 52 11.71 14.17 4.55
N ALA A 53 12.97 13.76 4.41
CA ALA A 53 14.10 14.46 5.03
C ALA A 53 14.21 15.92 4.55
N LEU A 54 14.05 16.17 3.25
CA LEU A 54 14.02 17.52 2.68
C LEU A 54 12.89 18.36 3.29
N PHE A 55 11.69 17.80 3.45
CA PHE A 55 10.58 18.48 4.12
C PHE A 55 10.94 18.88 5.56
N HIS A 56 11.54 17.98 6.34
CA HIS A 56 11.98 18.29 7.70
C HIS A 56 13.08 19.36 7.73
N VAL A 57 14.05 19.32 6.82
CA VAL A 57 15.08 20.35 6.69
C VAL A 57 14.45 21.71 6.34
N MET A 58 13.49 21.76 5.42
CA MET A 58 12.83 23.02 5.03
C MET A 58 12.05 23.64 6.20
N THR A 59 11.33 22.81 6.96
CA THR A 59 10.43 23.25 8.04
C THR A 59 11.13 23.49 9.37
N GLY A 60 12.30 22.88 9.59
CA GLY A 60 13.08 23.00 10.82
C GLY A 60 12.45 22.27 12.02
N ASP A 61 13.12 22.34 13.16
CA ASP A 61 12.79 21.53 14.35
C ASP A 61 11.71 22.17 15.25
N GLY A 62 10.72 22.86 14.66
CA GLY A 62 9.62 23.48 15.41
C GLY A 62 9.87 24.90 15.94
N GLY A 63 11.08 25.44 15.75
CA GLY A 63 11.44 26.81 16.14
C GLY A 63 11.45 27.79 14.95
N GLY A 64 10.72 28.90 15.08
CA GLY A 64 10.78 30.04 14.15
C GLY A 64 9.78 29.99 12.98
N TRP A 65 9.92 30.94 12.04
CA TRP A 65 8.95 31.16 10.96
C TRP A 65 8.83 29.98 9.98
N ARG A 66 9.91 29.18 9.84
CA ARG A 66 9.98 28.01 8.95
C ARG A 66 9.01 26.90 9.35
N PHE A 67 8.66 26.81 10.63
CA PHE A 67 7.68 25.85 11.13
C PHE A 67 6.28 26.07 10.54
N TYR A 68 5.94 27.33 10.19
CA TYR A 68 4.66 27.70 9.59
C TYR A 68 4.64 27.61 8.06
N LEU A 69 5.79 27.36 7.42
CA LEU A 69 5.90 27.20 5.96
C LEU A 69 4.91 26.16 5.36
N PRO A 70 4.62 25.02 6.02
CA PRO A 70 3.63 24.05 5.51
C PRO A 70 2.25 24.63 5.25
N LEU A 71 1.83 25.69 5.97
CA LEU A 71 0.53 26.33 5.77
C LEU A 71 0.32 26.86 4.34
N VAL A 72 1.41 27.17 3.64
CA VAL A 72 1.40 27.58 2.23
C VAL A 72 1.91 26.46 1.33
N MET A 73 3.02 25.81 1.70
CA MET A 73 3.68 24.82 0.86
C MET A 73 2.83 23.56 0.64
N THR A 74 2.18 23.04 1.68
CA THR A 74 1.38 21.81 1.59
C THR A 74 0.14 21.97 0.70
N PRO A 75 -0.72 23.00 0.85
CA PRO A 75 -1.86 23.18 -0.07
C PRO A 75 -1.42 23.38 -1.52
N LEU A 76 -0.35 24.15 -1.77
CA LEU A 76 0.20 24.31 -3.13
C LEU A 76 0.71 22.98 -3.70
N GLY A 77 1.43 22.19 -2.89
CA GLY A 77 1.89 20.86 -3.28
C GLY A 77 0.74 19.91 -3.60
N PHE A 78 -0.34 19.93 -2.82
CA PHE A 78 -1.54 19.13 -3.08
C PHE A 78 -2.21 19.53 -4.39
N VAL A 79 -2.38 20.83 -4.64
CA VAL A 79 -2.94 21.36 -5.89
C VAL A 79 -2.08 20.97 -7.07
N LEU A 80 -0.75 21.12 -6.96
CA LEU A 80 0.19 20.74 -8.01
C LEU A 80 0.10 19.24 -8.32
N CYS A 81 0.12 18.38 -7.29
CA CYS A 81 -0.02 16.94 -7.45
C CYS A 81 -1.36 16.56 -8.08
N ALA A 82 -2.47 17.18 -7.65
CA ALA A 82 -3.79 16.92 -8.20
C ALA A 82 -3.89 17.37 -9.67
N TRP A 83 -3.36 18.54 -10.00
CA TRP A 83 -3.32 19.05 -11.38
C TRP A 83 -2.48 18.15 -12.28
N LEU A 84 -1.27 17.77 -11.86
CA LEU A 84 -0.40 16.89 -12.64
C LEU A 84 -1.00 15.49 -12.81
N ALA A 85 -1.58 14.92 -11.75
CA ALA A 85 -2.24 13.62 -11.81
C ALA A 85 -3.44 13.64 -12.76
N HIS A 86 -4.22 14.72 -12.77
CA HIS A 86 -5.40 14.82 -13.62
C HIS A 86 -5.04 15.11 -15.09
N SER A 87 -4.08 16.01 -15.33
CA SER A 87 -3.74 16.49 -16.68
C SER A 87 -2.75 15.58 -17.42
N PHE A 88 -1.76 15.02 -16.72
CA PHE A 88 -0.65 14.30 -17.35
C PHE A 88 -0.60 12.81 -17.00
N PHE A 89 -1.16 12.40 -15.86
CA PHE A 89 -1.07 11.00 -15.40
C PHE A 89 -2.43 10.45 -14.93
N PRO A 90 -3.50 10.52 -15.76
CA PRO A 90 -4.82 10.07 -15.37
C PRO A 90 -4.81 8.56 -15.05
N GLY A 91 -5.21 8.19 -13.83
CA GLY A 91 -5.09 6.83 -13.31
C GLY A 91 -4.02 6.67 -12.22
N SER A 92 -3.17 7.68 -12.00
CA SER A 92 -2.17 7.71 -10.92
C SER A 92 -2.74 8.16 -9.57
N GLN A 93 -3.98 8.64 -9.49
CA GLN A 93 -4.58 9.14 -8.24
C GLN A 93 -4.69 8.08 -7.13
N GLY A 94 -4.62 8.52 -5.87
CA GLY A 94 -4.82 7.68 -4.68
C GLY A 94 -3.80 6.55 -4.52
N SER A 95 -4.22 5.44 -3.89
CA SER A 95 -3.34 4.35 -3.48
C SER A 95 -2.62 3.67 -4.65
N GLY A 96 -3.35 3.12 -5.63
CA GLY A 96 -2.77 2.27 -6.67
C GLY A 96 -3.19 0.80 -6.56
N ILE A 97 -3.47 0.31 -5.35
CA ILE A 97 -4.04 -1.02 -5.12
C ILE A 97 -5.42 -1.16 -5.79
N PRO A 98 -6.36 -0.20 -5.67
CA PRO A 98 -7.64 -0.28 -6.37
C PRO A 98 -7.50 -0.42 -7.90
N GLN A 99 -6.52 0.25 -8.50
CA GLN A 99 -6.21 0.15 -9.93
C GLN A 99 -5.70 -1.25 -10.29
N ALA A 100 -4.77 -1.80 -9.49
CA ALA A 100 -4.29 -3.15 -9.70
C ALA A 100 -5.42 -4.20 -9.57
N ILE A 101 -6.29 -4.06 -8.57
CA ILE A 101 -7.48 -4.91 -8.39
C ILE A 101 -8.42 -4.76 -9.61
N ALA A 102 -8.72 -3.54 -10.05
CA ALA A 102 -9.57 -3.29 -11.21
C ALA A 102 -8.98 -3.93 -12.47
N ALA A 103 -7.69 -3.74 -12.72
CA ALA A 103 -7.00 -4.29 -13.90
C ALA A 103 -7.05 -5.82 -13.98
N ARG A 104 -7.14 -6.54 -12.83
CA ARG A 104 -7.33 -8.00 -12.84
C ARG A 104 -8.72 -8.43 -13.31
N HIS A 105 -9.73 -7.57 -13.17
CA HIS A 105 -11.10 -7.84 -13.60
C HIS A 105 -11.36 -7.38 -15.05
N LEU A 106 -10.50 -6.51 -15.59
CA LEU A 106 -10.58 -6.04 -16.97
C LEU A 106 -9.91 -7.05 -17.91
N ARG A 107 -10.63 -7.43 -18.97
CA ARG A 107 -10.13 -8.38 -19.98
C ARG A 107 -9.42 -7.70 -21.15
N ASP A 108 -9.84 -6.49 -21.47
CA ASP A 108 -9.32 -5.75 -22.60
C ASP A 108 -7.97 -5.10 -22.28
N GLU A 109 -7.13 -4.98 -23.29
CA GLU A 109 -5.78 -4.48 -23.12
C GLU A 109 -5.71 -2.95 -23.02
N ASP A 110 -6.60 -2.22 -23.70
CA ASP A 110 -6.66 -0.77 -23.66
C ASP A 110 -7.21 -0.29 -22.32
N ASP A 111 -8.24 -0.97 -21.81
CA ASP A 111 -8.75 -0.71 -20.46
C ASP A 111 -7.67 -0.91 -19.39
N ARG A 112 -6.85 -1.96 -19.52
CA ARG A 112 -5.74 -2.22 -18.60
C ARG A 112 -4.62 -1.20 -18.75
N SER A 113 -4.25 -0.80 -19.98
CA SER A 113 -3.15 0.13 -20.24
C SER A 113 -3.42 1.54 -19.69
N ARG A 114 -4.69 1.95 -19.63
CA ARG A 114 -5.11 3.23 -19.05
C ARG A 114 -4.92 3.34 -17.54
N ILE A 115 -4.85 2.21 -16.82
CA ILE A 115 -4.64 2.20 -15.35
C ILE A 115 -3.32 1.54 -14.92
N LEU A 116 -2.68 0.78 -15.83
CA LEU A 116 -1.36 0.17 -15.65
C LEU A 116 -0.48 0.43 -16.89
N SER A 117 0.48 1.35 -16.77
CA SER A 117 1.45 1.67 -17.83
C SER A 117 2.75 2.25 -17.28
N LEU A 118 3.83 2.23 -18.06
CA LEU A 118 5.10 2.85 -17.67
C LEU A 118 4.99 4.37 -17.48
N ARG A 119 4.11 5.04 -18.22
CA ARG A 119 3.80 6.47 -17.99
C ARG A 119 3.24 6.69 -16.58
N LEU A 120 2.36 5.80 -16.14
CA LEU A 120 1.82 5.85 -14.78
C LEU A 120 2.86 5.48 -13.73
N VAL A 121 3.83 4.61 -14.03
CA VAL A 121 4.97 4.34 -13.11
C VAL A 121 5.72 5.64 -12.80
N VAL A 122 6.13 6.38 -13.83
CA VAL A 122 6.86 7.65 -13.67
C VAL A 122 6.01 8.67 -12.91
N GLY A 123 4.77 8.88 -13.34
CA GLY A 123 3.87 9.82 -12.68
C GLY A 123 3.58 9.46 -11.23
N LYS A 124 3.35 8.18 -10.93
CA LYS A 124 3.03 7.72 -9.57
C LYS A 124 4.20 7.96 -8.62
N ILE A 125 5.42 7.60 -9.04
CA ILE A 125 6.64 7.79 -8.26
C ILE A 125 6.88 9.28 -8.04
N ALA A 126 6.94 10.08 -9.12
CA ALA A 126 7.25 11.50 -9.04
C ALA A 126 6.24 12.28 -8.17
N LEU A 127 4.94 12.04 -8.35
CA LEU A 127 3.91 12.77 -7.60
C LEU A 127 3.83 12.33 -6.14
N THR A 128 4.13 11.08 -5.81
CA THR A 128 4.23 10.64 -4.41
C THR A 128 5.43 11.30 -3.73
N ILE A 129 6.58 11.41 -4.42
CA ILE A 129 7.77 12.11 -3.93
C ILE A 129 7.46 13.59 -3.68
N VAL A 130 6.81 14.28 -4.62
CA VAL A 130 6.39 15.68 -4.44
C VAL A 130 5.41 15.80 -3.27
N GLY A 131 4.43 14.91 -3.16
CA GLY A 131 3.50 14.89 -2.03
C GLY A 131 4.23 14.78 -0.68
N LEU A 132 5.18 13.87 -0.55
CA LEU A 132 6.01 13.71 0.66
C LEU A 132 6.90 14.93 0.93
N ALA A 133 7.51 15.50 -0.11
CA ALA A 133 8.32 16.73 -0.01
C ALA A 133 7.50 17.95 0.42
N CYS A 134 6.18 17.92 0.22
CA CYS A 134 5.24 18.95 0.66
C CYS A 134 4.52 18.59 1.98
N GLY A 135 4.88 17.48 2.64
CA GLY A 135 4.34 17.08 3.94
C GLY A 135 3.07 16.24 3.91
N ALA A 136 2.63 15.75 2.75
CA ALA A 136 1.43 14.90 2.67
C ALA A 136 1.52 13.68 3.60
N SER A 137 0.42 13.36 4.30
CA SER A 137 0.33 12.19 5.17
C SER A 137 0.02 10.94 4.33
N ILE A 138 1.00 10.52 3.55
CA ILE A 138 0.91 9.42 2.58
C ILE A 138 2.10 8.47 2.71
N GLY A 139 1.96 7.26 2.16
CA GLY A 139 3.03 6.27 2.03
C GLY A 139 3.30 5.89 0.57
N ARG A 140 4.44 5.24 0.32
CA ARG A 140 4.82 4.76 -1.02
C ARG A 140 4.28 3.37 -1.38
N GLU A 141 3.71 2.67 -0.41
CA GLU A 141 3.36 1.24 -0.47
C GLU A 141 2.21 0.93 -1.43
N GLY A 142 1.16 1.74 -1.43
CA GLY A 142 0.10 1.64 -2.45
C GLY A 142 0.66 1.91 -3.86
N PRO A 143 1.42 3.01 -4.04
CA PRO A 143 2.11 3.32 -5.27
C PRO A 143 3.02 2.20 -5.80
N THR A 144 3.83 1.56 -4.95
CA THR A 144 4.70 0.44 -5.36
C THR A 144 3.91 -0.76 -5.87
N VAL A 145 2.70 -1.02 -5.36
CA VAL A 145 1.80 -2.06 -5.91
C VAL A 145 1.41 -1.75 -7.36
N GLN A 146 0.96 -0.53 -7.65
CA GLN A 146 0.58 -0.14 -9.01
C GLN A 146 1.80 -0.10 -9.94
N VAL A 147 2.94 0.33 -9.44
CA VAL A 147 4.21 0.30 -10.16
C VAL A 147 4.58 -1.15 -10.51
N GLY A 148 4.56 -2.05 -9.52
CA GLY A 148 4.87 -3.46 -9.70
C GLY A 148 3.94 -4.15 -10.71
N ALA A 149 2.64 -3.89 -10.60
CA ALA A 149 1.64 -4.35 -11.57
C ALA A 149 1.93 -3.85 -13.00
N SER A 150 2.29 -2.57 -13.14
CA SER A 150 2.54 -1.93 -14.44
C SER A 150 3.84 -2.44 -15.09
N VAL A 151 4.92 -2.57 -14.30
CA VAL A 151 6.20 -3.10 -14.76
C VAL A 151 6.05 -4.56 -15.17
N MET A 152 5.37 -5.39 -14.37
CA MET A 152 5.15 -6.79 -14.71
C MET A 152 4.27 -6.96 -15.95
N LEU A 153 3.21 -6.15 -16.09
CA LEU A 153 2.37 -6.16 -17.28
C LEU A 153 3.17 -5.75 -18.53
N GLN A 154 4.05 -4.76 -18.42
CA GLN A 154 4.89 -4.34 -19.52
C GLN A 154 5.95 -5.40 -19.89
N ALA A 155 6.60 -6.00 -18.89
CA ALA A 155 7.51 -7.12 -19.12
C ALA A 155 6.78 -8.26 -19.84
N ALA A 156 5.58 -8.62 -19.38
CA ALA A 156 4.78 -9.64 -20.02
C ALA A 156 4.42 -9.32 -21.48
N ARG A 157 4.21 -8.05 -21.85
CA ARG A 157 4.03 -7.64 -23.25
C ARG A 157 5.25 -7.95 -24.10
N TRP A 158 6.45 -7.58 -23.62
CA TRP A 158 7.70 -7.90 -24.31
C TRP A 158 7.95 -9.41 -24.42
N GLY A 159 7.44 -10.19 -23.47
CA GLY A 159 7.52 -11.65 -23.47
C GLY A 159 6.39 -12.37 -24.23
N GLY A 160 5.43 -11.64 -24.84
CA GLY A 160 4.27 -12.25 -25.52
C GLY A 160 3.28 -12.94 -24.57
N MET A 161 3.26 -12.56 -23.29
CA MET A 161 2.47 -13.17 -22.22
C MET A 161 1.44 -12.22 -21.58
N ALA A 162 1.12 -11.07 -22.20
CA ALA A 162 0.27 -10.05 -21.58
C ALA A 162 -1.13 -10.53 -21.14
N GLN A 163 -1.62 -11.66 -21.69
CA GLN A 163 -2.89 -12.29 -21.30
C GLN A 163 -2.73 -13.41 -20.26
N ALA A 164 -1.50 -13.74 -19.83
CA ALA A 164 -1.28 -14.80 -18.86
C ALA A 164 -1.90 -14.43 -17.50
N ARG A 165 -2.68 -15.35 -16.95
CA ARG A 165 -3.32 -15.18 -15.65
C ARG A 165 -2.25 -15.05 -14.57
N GLY A 166 -2.50 -14.15 -13.61
CA GLY A 166 -1.64 -14.01 -12.43
C GLY A 166 -0.48 -13.01 -12.56
N LEU A 167 -0.19 -12.43 -13.73
CA LEU A 167 0.94 -11.48 -13.87
C LEU A 167 0.74 -10.19 -13.08
N ILE A 168 -0.44 -9.57 -13.19
CA ILE A 168 -0.77 -8.36 -12.44
C ILE A 168 -0.72 -8.66 -10.93
N LEU A 169 -1.18 -9.85 -10.53
CA LEU A 169 -1.10 -10.32 -9.15
C LEU A 169 0.35 -10.45 -8.68
N ALA A 170 1.19 -11.14 -9.45
CA ALA A 170 2.59 -11.37 -9.14
C ALA A 170 3.37 -10.05 -9.06
N GLY A 171 3.16 -9.14 -10.01
CA GLY A 171 3.81 -7.82 -9.99
C GLY A 171 3.37 -6.97 -8.80
N SER A 172 2.08 -7.02 -8.44
CA SER A 172 1.54 -6.32 -7.26
C SER A 172 2.10 -6.86 -5.95
N ALA A 173 2.18 -8.19 -5.82
CA ALA A 173 2.76 -8.89 -4.68
C ALA A 173 4.25 -8.57 -4.51
N ALA A 174 4.99 -8.61 -5.62
CA ALA A 174 6.39 -8.20 -5.68
C ALA A 174 6.58 -6.73 -5.29
N GLY A 175 5.65 -5.86 -5.69
CA GLY A 175 5.61 -4.46 -5.29
C GLY A 175 5.52 -4.27 -3.78
N ILE A 176 4.59 -4.95 -3.11
CA ILE A 176 4.49 -4.92 -1.63
C ILE A 176 5.75 -5.51 -0.97
N ALA A 177 6.17 -6.69 -1.40
CA ALA A 177 7.31 -7.37 -0.82
C ALA A 177 8.59 -6.52 -0.87
N ALA A 178 8.87 -5.90 -2.02
CA ALA A 178 10.03 -5.03 -2.18
C ALA A 178 9.90 -3.70 -1.43
N ALA A 179 8.69 -3.21 -1.22
CA ALA A 179 8.49 -1.92 -0.58
C ALA A 179 8.70 -2.00 0.94
N PHE A 180 8.31 -3.09 1.59
CA PHE A 180 8.50 -3.28 3.02
C PHE A 180 9.64 -4.21 3.41
N ASN A 181 10.31 -4.82 2.44
CA ASN A 181 11.24 -5.92 2.68
C ASN A 181 10.55 -7.15 3.33
N THR A 182 9.31 -7.44 2.92
CA THR A 182 8.41 -8.44 3.53
C THR A 182 7.90 -9.46 2.50
N PRO A 183 8.67 -10.49 2.15
CA PRO A 183 8.27 -11.48 1.15
C PRO A 183 7.01 -12.28 1.54
N LEU A 184 6.89 -12.78 2.78
CA LEU A 184 5.71 -13.56 3.17
C LEU A 184 4.47 -12.67 3.12
N ALA A 185 4.60 -11.42 3.54
CA ALA A 185 3.50 -10.49 3.51
C ALA A 185 3.01 -10.17 2.09
N GLY A 186 3.93 -10.08 1.11
CA GLY A 186 3.58 -9.94 -0.30
C GLY A 186 2.79 -11.14 -0.85
N ILE A 187 3.15 -12.37 -0.43
CA ILE A 187 2.44 -13.61 -0.82
C ILE A 187 1.05 -13.65 -0.19
N VAL A 188 0.94 -13.38 1.11
CA VAL A 188 -0.35 -13.39 1.82
C VAL A 188 -1.28 -12.29 1.30
N PHE A 189 -0.76 -11.10 1.00
CA PHE A 189 -1.52 -10.04 0.33
C PHE A 189 -2.03 -10.47 -1.05
N ALA A 190 -1.23 -11.21 -1.82
CA ALA A 190 -1.72 -11.74 -3.09
C ALA A 190 -2.86 -12.76 -2.92
N ILE A 191 -2.86 -13.53 -1.84
CA ILE A 191 -3.88 -14.55 -1.56
C ILE A 191 -5.15 -13.91 -1.00
N GLU A 192 -5.04 -13.12 0.06
CA GLU A 192 -6.19 -12.54 0.78
C GLU A 192 -6.69 -11.25 0.13
N GLU A 193 -5.74 -10.33 -0.10
CA GLU A 193 -5.90 -9.02 -0.72
C GLU A 193 -6.48 -9.04 -2.14
N MET A 194 -5.66 -9.60 -3.00
CA MET A 194 -5.90 -9.48 -4.42
C MET A 194 -6.65 -10.69 -4.95
N GLY A 195 -6.27 -11.90 -4.54
CA GLY A 195 -6.62 -13.20 -5.12
C GLY A 195 -7.81 -13.91 -4.47
N ARG A 196 -9.04 -13.41 -4.66
CA ARG A 196 -10.25 -14.08 -4.12
C ARG A 196 -10.54 -15.50 -4.65
N ALA A 197 -9.78 -16.02 -5.63
CA ALA A 197 -9.92 -17.38 -6.15
C ALA A 197 -8.58 -18.12 -6.06
N TYR A 198 -8.55 -19.18 -5.25
CA TYR A 198 -7.38 -19.99 -4.95
C TYR A 198 -7.03 -20.90 -6.14
N GLU A 199 -6.37 -20.37 -7.17
CA GLU A 199 -5.83 -21.18 -8.28
C GLU A 199 -4.37 -21.57 -8.00
N ALA A 200 -4.11 -22.87 -7.79
CA ALA A 200 -2.78 -23.41 -7.43
C ALA A 200 -1.65 -23.02 -8.41
N ARG A 201 -1.96 -22.80 -9.70
CA ARG A 201 -0.97 -22.42 -10.73
C ARG A 201 -0.51 -20.96 -10.59
N THR A 202 -1.37 -20.09 -10.06
CA THR A 202 -1.06 -18.67 -9.82
C THR A 202 -0.06 -18.51 -8.67
N ASN A 203 -0.01 -19.48 -7.74
CA ASN A 203 0.88 -19.48 -6.58
C ASN A 203 2.37 -19.47 -7.01
N GLY A 204 2.77 -20.32 -7.97
CA GLY A 204 4.17 -20.42 -8.39
C GLY A 204 4.73 -19.14 -9.03
N LEU A 205 3.92 -18.41 -9.81
CA LEU A 205 4.31 -17.13 -10.41
C LEU A 205 4.46 -16.05 -9.34
N VAL A 206 3.49 -15.94 -8.43
CA VAL A 206 3.53 -14.98 -7.33
C VAL A 206 4.75 -15.23 -6.44
N LEU A 207 4.96 -16.48 -6.01
CA LEU A 207 6.12 -16.87 -5.20
C LEU A 207 7.44 -16.48 -5.88
N THR A 208 7.60 -16.83 -7.16
CA THR A 208 8.84 -16.52 -7.90
C THR A 208 9.06 -15.02 -8.02
N ALA A 209 8.02 -14.24 -8.34
CA ALA A 209 8.15 -12.79 -8.47
C ALA A 209 8.49 -12.13 -7.12
N VAL A 210 7.83 -12.55 -6.04
CA VAL A 210 8.07 -12.04 -4.69
C VAL A 210 9.49 -12.37 -4.22
N ILE A 211 9.94 -13.61 -4.42
CA ILE A 211 11.30 -14.01 -4.05
C ILE A 211 12.33 -13.18 -4.83
N LEU A 212 12.18 -13.03 -6.15
CA LEU A 212 13.13 -12.27 -6.96
C LEU A 212 13.15 -10.78 -6.62
N ALA A 213 11.99 -10.16 -6.41
CA ALA A 213 11.89 -8.76 -6.01
C ALA A 213 12.42 -8.54 -4.59
N GLY A 214 12.14 -9.48 -3.67
CA GLY A 214 12.68 -9.49 -2.32
C GLY A 214 14.19 -9.66 -2.30
N LEU A 215 14.76 -10.59 -3.08
CA LEU A 215 16.21 -10.76 -3.21
C LEU A 215 16.90 -9.52 -3.79
N ALA A 216 16.28 -8.86 -4.77
CA ALA A 216 16.80 -7.59 -5.30
C ALA A 216 16.77 -6.48 -4.25
N SER A 217 15.71 -6.40 -3.44
CA SER A 217 15.61 -5.46 -2.31
C SER A 217 16.66 -5.76 -1.23
N LEU A 218 16.73 -7.01 -0.76
CA LEU A 218 17.68 -7.48 0.25
C LEU A 218 19.13 -7.31 -0.20
N GLY A 219 19.42 -7.55 -1.47
CA GLY A 219 20.76 -7.37 -2.03
C GLY A 219 21.25 -5.93 -2.02
N LEU A 220 20.33 -4.95 -2.05
CA LEU A 220 20.67 -3.52 -2.05
C LEU A 220 20.58 -2.87 -0.65
N LEU A 221 19.55 -3.20 0.13
CA LEU A 221 19.27 -2.58 1.42
C LEU A 221 19.74 -3.43 2.62
N GLY A 222 20.13 -4.68 2.39
CA GLY A 222 20.47 -5.64 3.44
C GLY A 222 19.25 -6.23 4.13
N ASN A 223 19.50 -7.10 5.11
CA ASN A 223 18.46 -7.66 5.98
C ASN A 223 18.22 -6.71 7.16
N TYR A 224 17.09 -6.00 7.16
CA TYR A 224 16.70 -5.07 8.22
C TYR A 224 15.22 -5.23 8.57
N THR A 225 14.87 -4.96 9.84
CA THR A 225 13.48 -4.81 10.27
C THR A 225 13.06 -3.37 10.03
N TYR A 226 11.96 -3.17 9.29
CA TYR A 226 11.52 -1.83 8.91
C TYR A 226 11.18 -1.00 10.15
N PHE A 227 10.37 -1.48 11.09
CA PHE A 227 9.93 -0.72 12.26
C PHE A 227 10.76 -0.92 13.54
N GLY A 228 11.91 -1.62 13.45
CA GLY A 228 12.67 -2.02 14.65
C GLY A 228 12.02 -3.18 15.40
N VAL A 229 12.52 -3.50 16.60
CA VAL A 229 12.12 -4.67 17.39
C VAL A 229 11.64 -4.23 18.76
N ALA A 230 10.41 -4.61 19.15
CA ALA A 230 9.96 -4.47 20.52
C ALA A 230 10.66 -5.51 21.41
N LYS A 231 11.25 -5.06 22.51
CA LYS A 231 12.02 -5.91 23.44
C LYS A 231 11.14 -6.74 24.37
N ASP A 232 9.89 -6.34 24.55
CA ASP A 232 8.96 -6.96 25.49
C ASP A 232 8.10 -8.03 24.81
N THR A 233 7.86 -9.12 25.53
CA THR A 233 6.95 -10.20 25.14
C THR A 233 5.64 -10.08 25.91
N VAL A 234 4.53 -10.44 25.26
CA VAL A 234 3.19 -10.45 25.88
C VAL A 234 3.17 -11.51 26.98
N ALA A 235 2.98 -11.09 28.23
CA ALA A 235 2.78 -12.01 29.34
C ALA A 235 1.36 -12.58 29.31
N PHE A 236 1.22 -13.90 29.45
CA PHE A 236 0.03 -14.65 29.02
C PHE A 236 -1.28 -14.36 29.79
N ALA A 237 -1.30 -13.54 30.84
CA ALA A 237 -2.52 -13.26 31.62
C ALA A 237 -2.85 -11.77 31.78
N SER A 238 -1.87 -10.91 32.04
CA SER A 238 -2.08 -9.47 32.28
C SER A 238 -2.40 -8.69 31.00
N ASP A 239 -1.91 -9.16 29.86
CA ASP A 239 -1.87 -8.36 28.63
C ASP A 239 -3.03 -8.68 27.68
N TRP A 240 -3.84 -9.71 27.96
CA TRP A 240 -5.02 -10.05 27.14
C TRP A 240 -6.10 -8.97 27.07
N PRO A 241 -6.42 -8.23 28.16
CA PRO A 241 -7.32 -7.08 28.06
C PRO A 241 -6.84 -6.05 27.03
N LEU A 242 -5.53 -5.83 26.93
CA LEU A 242 -4.93 -4.95 25.91
C LEU A 242 -5.07 -5.54 24.51
N VAL A 243 -4.82 -6.85 24.32
CA VAL A 243 -5.02 -7.52 23.03
C VAL A 243 -6.46 -7.36 22.54
N LEU A 244 -7.43 -7.59 23.43
CA LEU A 244 -8.86 -7.42 23.13
C LEU A 244 -9.20 -5.96 22.81
N ALA A 245 -8.70 -5.01 23.61
CA ALA A 245 -8.94 -3.59 23.41
C ALA A 245 -8.33 -3.10 22.09
N CYS A 246 -7.07 -3.41 21.81
CA CYS A 246 -6.40 -3.07 20.56
C CYS A 246 -7.10 -3.69 19.34
N GLY A 247 -7.57 -4.94 19.45
CA GLY A 247 -8.35 -5.58 18.41
C GLY A 247 -9.69 -4.89 18.16
N ILE A 248 -10.53 -4.76 19.19
CA ILE A 248 -11.90 -4.25 19.06
C ILE A 248 -11.91 -2.74 18.78
N VAL A 249 -11.22 -1.95 19.60
CA VAL A 249 -11.18 -0.48 19.44
C VAL A 249 -10.41 -0.13 18.18
N GLY A 250 -9.25 -0.77 17.95
CA GLY A 250 -8.47 -0.56 16.72
C GLY A 250 -9.29 -0.90 15.48
N GLY A 251 -9.92 -2.08 15.46
CA GLY A 251 -10.81 -2.48 14.37
C GLY A 251 -11.94 -1.50 14.13
N GLY A 252 -12.58 -1.02 15.20
CA GLY A 252 -13.64 -0.04 15.14
C GLY A 252 -13.21 1.30 14.55
N VAL A 253 -12.08 1.84 15.01
CA VAL A 253 -11.51 3.10 14.50
C VAL A 253 -11.02 2.92 13.05
N GLY A 254 -10.46 1.76 12.70
CA GLY A 254 -10.06 1.43 11.33
C GLY A 254 -11.26 1.33 10.38
N ALA A 255 -12.36 0.72 10.84
CA ALA A 255 -13.61 0.67 10.08
C ALA A 255 -14.22 2.06 9.89
N LEU A 256 -14.15 2.91 10.93
CA LEU A 256 -14.56 4.31 10.84
C LEU A 256 -13.75 5.07 9.78
N PHE A 257 -12.42 4.87 9.71
CA PHE A 257 -11.59 5.44 8.65
C PHE A 257 -12.14 5.05 7.27
N SER A 258 -12.33 3.76 7.04
CA SER A 258 -12.79 3.23 5.76
C SER A 258 -14.19 3.74 5.38
N LEU A 259 -15.11 3.80 6.34
CA LEU A 259 -16.45 4.36 6.13
C LEU A 259 -16.41 5.84 5.74
N LEU A 260 -15.65 6.65 6.49
CA LEU A 260 -15.52 8.07 6.22
C LEU A 260 -14.86 8.30 4.86
N ALA A 261 -13.76 7.61 4.56
CA ALA A 261 -13.08 7.69 3.27
C ALA A 261 -14.05 7.38 2.12
N LEU A 262 -14.78 6.26 2.19
CA LEU A 262 -15.72 5.87 1.15
C LEU A 262 -16.91 6.82 1.02
N LYS A 263 -17.46 7.34 2.14
CA LYS A 263 -18.59 8.28 2.12
C LYS A 263 -18.18 9.63 1.52
N VAL A 264 -17.06 10.17 1.99
CA VAL A 264 -16.55 11.49 1.59
C VAL A 264 -16.06 11.46 0.14
N MET A 265 -15.27 10.45 -0.26
CA MET A 265 -14.82 10.31 -1.65
C MET A 265 -15.98 10.12 -2.63
N ARG A 266 -17.04 9.38 -2.25
CA ARG A 266 -18.26 9.27 -3.08
C ARG A 266 -18.96 10.62 -3.25
N ARG A 267 -19.07 11.41 -2.18
CA ARG A 267 -19.68 12.76 -2.23
C ARG A 267 -18.86 13.71 -3.10
N ILE A 268 -17.53 13.75 -2.91
CA ILE A 268 -16.61 14.57 -3.70
C ILE A 268 -16.63 14.15 -5.16
N ARG A 269 -16.62 12.85 -5.47
CA ARG A 269 -16.70 12.39 -6.86
C ARG A 269 -17.98 12.88 -7.55
N ARG A 270 -19.13 12.83 -6.86
CA ARG A 270 -20.40 13.36 -7.40
C ARG A 270 -20.34 14.88 -7.61
N TRP A 271 -19.71 15.60 -6.69
CA TRP A 271 -19.55 17.05 -6.80
C TRP A 271 -18.58 17.44 -7.93
N ASN A 272 -17.46 16.72 -8.07
CA ASN A 272 -16.46 16.95 -9.10
C ASN A 272 -16.96 16.59 -10.51
N ALA A 273 -17.95 15.70 -10.64
CA ALA A 273 -18.46 15.26 -11.94
C ALA A 273 -18.90 16.40 -12.88
N LEU A 274 -19.35 17.54 -12.33
CA LEU A 274 -19.77 18.71 -13.11
C LEU A 274 -18.58 19.55 -13.62
N GLN A 275 -17.50 19.63 -12.85
CA GLN A 275 -16.28 20.39 -13.19
C GLN A 275 -15.06 19.63 -12.65
N PRO A 276 -14.63 18.55 -13.34
CA PRO A 276 -13.69 17.56 -12.79
C PRO A 276 -12.39 18.16 -12.29
N LEU A 277 -11.75 19.01 -13.09
CA LEU A 277 -10.47 19.60 -12.75
C LEU A 277 -10.61 20.72 -11.70
N PRO A 278 -11.35 21.83 -11.93
CA PRO A 278 -11.37 22.93 -10.97
C PRO A 278 -11.82 22.52 -9.57
N ARG A 279 -12.85 21.68 -9.47
CA ARG A 279 -13.36 21.20 -8.18
C ARG A 279 -12.40 20.25 -7.49
N ALA A 280 -11.69 19.39 -8.24
CA ALA A 280 -10.64 18.56 -7.67
C ALA A 280 -9.49 19.41 -7.11
N LEU A 281 -9.10 20.50 -7.78
CA LEU A 281 -8.07 21.41 -7.27
C LEU A 281 -8.52 22.12 -5.99
N VAL A 282 -9.78 22.53 -5.90
CA VAL A 282 -10.36 23.10 -4.66
C VAL A 282 -10.33 22.08 -3.52
N VAL A 283 -10.74 20.83 -3.77
CA VAL A 283 -10.63 19.77 -2.74
C VAL A 283 -9.19 19.58 -2.31
N ALA A 284 -8.25 19.51 -3.26
CA ALA A 284 -6.83 19.34 -2.95
C ALA A 284 -6.28 20.50 -2.11
N ALA A 285 -6.63 21.74 -2.43
CA ALA A 285 -6.23 22.91 -1.66
C ALA A 285 -6.77 22.88 -0.23
N VAL A 286 -8.07 22.60 -0.07
CA VAL A 286 -8.71 22.54 1.26
C VAL A 286 -8.15 21.39 2.10
N CYS A 287 -8.00 20.20 1.52
CA CYS A 287 -7.38 19.07 2.20
C CYS A 287 -5.92 19.34 2.56
N GLY A 288 -5.14 19.94 1.66
CA GLY A 288 -3.75 20.28 1.91
C GLY A 288 -3.58 21.33 3.02
N LEU A 289 -4.44 22.35 3.04
CA LEU A 289 -4.45 23.33 4.13
C LEU A 289 -4.83 22.68 5.47
N ALA A 290 -5.87 21.85 5.48
CA ALA A 290 -6.28 21.15 6.70
C ALA A 290 -5.19 20.19 7.22
N VAL A 291 -4.49 19.48 6.33
CA VAL A 291 -3.32 18.66 6.70
C VAL A 291 -2.19 19.53 7.27
N ALA A 292 -1.94 20.70 6.69
CA ALA A 292 -0.93 21.63 7.20
C ALA A 292 -1.28 22.15 8.60
N VAL A 293 -2.54 22.53 8.82
CA VAL A 293 -3.02 23.00 10.14
C VAL A 293 -2.87 21.91 11.19
N ILE A 294 -3.28 20.67 10.89
CA ILE A 294 -3.11 19.53 11.81
C ILE A 294 -1.62 19.26 12.07
N GLY A 295 -0.78 19.33 11.04
CA GLY A 295 0.66 19.15 11.17
C GLY A 295 1.31 20.20 12.06
N VAL A 296 0.97 21.47 11.90
CA VAL A 296 1.46 22.56 12.76
C VAL A 296 0.93 22.39 14.20
N ALA A 297 -0.35 22.08 14.37
CA ALA A 297 -0.95 21.87 15.70
C ALA A 297 -0.34 20.68 16.46
N SER A 298 0.05 19.62 15.75
CA SER A 298 0.68 18.42 16.32
C SER A 298 2.20 18.54 16.51
N GLY A 299 2.79 19.73 16.38
CA GLY A 299 4.24 19.91 16.49
C GLY A 299 5.04 19.28 15.34
N GLY A 300 4.40 19.05 14.19
CA GLY A 300 4.99 18.45 12.99
C GLY A 300 4.91 16.92 12.92
N LEU A 301 4.37 16.25 13.95
CA LEU A 301 4.38 14.79 14.07
C LEU A 301 3.54 14.08 13.00
N THR A 302 2.49 14.72 12.49
CA THR A 302 1.59 14.09 11.52
C THR A 302 2.03 14.19 10.06
N PHE A 303 3.08 14.98 9.75
CA PHE A 303 3.58 15.09 8.38
C PHE A 303 4.25 13.79 7.89
N GLY A 304 4.20 13.54 6.59
CA GLY A 304 4.84 12.38 5.97
C GLY A 304 4.22 11.03 6.37
N THR A 305 5.03 9.97 6.35
CA THR A 305 4.54 8.60 6.54
C THR A 305 4.08 8.29 7.97
N GLY A 306 4.64 8.96 8.98
CA GLY A 306 4.52 8.55 10.38
C GLY A 306 5.47 7.42 10.79
N TYR A 307 6.42 7.06 9.92
CA TYR A 307 7.36 5.96 10.14
C TYR A 307 8.18 6.11 11.42
N ALA A 308 8.81 7.28 11.62
CA ALA A 308 9.67 7.53 12.78
C ALA A 308 8.90 7.45 14.10
N GLN A 309 7.66 7.95 14.10
CA GLN A 309 6.76 7.91 15.26
C GLN A 309 6.34 6.47 15.58
N ALA A 310 5.93 5.73 14.56
CA ALA A 310 5.57 4.31 14.68
C ALA A 310 6.73 3.45 15.19
N ARG A 311 7.93 3.65 14.64
CA ARG A 311 9.17 2.99 15.07
C ARG A 311 9.52 3.36 16.51
N GLY A 312 9.51 4.64 16.85
CA GLY A 312 9.78 5.13 18.20
C GLY A 312 8.86 4.48 19.24
N ALA A 313 7.55 4.37 18.93
CA ALA A 313 6.58 3.67 19.77
C ALA A 313 6.91 2.18 19.96
N ILE A 314 7.25 1.47 18.88
CA ILE A 314 7.64 0.06 18.95
C ILE A 314 8.91 -0.12 19.78
N GLU A 315 9.87 0.79 19.67
CA GLU A 315 11.12 0.80 20.44
C GLU A 315 10.91 1.27 21.90
N GLY A 316 9.69 1.66 22.29
CA GLY A 316 9.30 1.96 23.67
C GLY A 316 9.02 3.44 23.97
N THR A 317 9.18 4.33 23.00
CA THR A 317 8.95 5.78 23.16
C THR A 317 7.46 6.11 23.07
N PRO A 318 6.79 6.51 24.15
CA PRO A 318 5.35 6.79 24.10
C PRO A 318 5.04 7.95 23.16
N LEU A 319 3.95 7.80 22.39
CA LEU A 319 3.43 8.86 21.53
C LEU A 319 2.44 9.74 22.30
N PRO A 320 2.28 11.02 21.91
CA PRO A 320 1.22 11.86 22.46
C PRO A 320 -0.15 11.20 22.34
N ALA A 321 -0.99 11.29 23.37
CA ALA A 321 -2.26 10.57 23.45
C ALA A 321 -3.22 10.86 22.28
N PHE A 322 -3.17 12.06 21.71
CA PHE A 322 -4.00 12.46 20.56
C PHE A 322 -3.36 12.21 19.20
N PHE A 323 -2.11 11.76 19.15
CA PHE A 323 -1.38 11.55 17.89
C PHE A 323 -2.17 10.66 16.91
N PHE A 324 -2.83 9.60 17.40
CA PHE A 324 -3.58 8.71 16.52
C PHE A 324 -4.78 9.41 15.87
N VAL A 325 -5.45 10.34 16.56
CA VAL A 325 -6.58 11.11 16.04
C VAL A 325 -6.09 12.11 14.99
N GLU A 326 -5.01 12.82 15.29
CA GLU A 326 -4.41 13.81 14.39
C GLU A 326 -3.89 13.13 13.12
N LYS A 327 -3.16 12.00 13.28
CA LYS A 327 -2.64 11.22 12.15
C LYS A 327 -3.76 10.58 11.33
N PHE A 328 -4.83 10.11 11.99
CA PHE A 328 -6.03 9.61 11.33
C PHE A 328 -6.65 10.68 10.42
N ALA A 329 -6.84 11.89 10.96
CA ALA A 329 -7.43 13.00 10.21
C ALA A 329 -6.53 13.43 9.05
N ALA A 330 -5.23 13.58 9.29
CA ALA A 330 -4.26 13.94 8.26
C ALA A 330 -4.21 12.89 7.12
N GLY A 331 -4.21 11.60 7.46
CA GLY A 331 -4.25 10.51 6.49
C GLY A 331 -5.55 10.47 5.70
N LEU A 332 -6.69 10.66 6.37
CA LEU A 332 -8.01 10.69 5.72
C LEU A 332 -8.12 11.85 4.73
N LEU A 333 -7.70 13.06 5.12
CA LEU A 333 -7.69 14.23 4.26
C LEU A 333 -6.74 14.07 3.07
N SER A 334 -5.54 13.50 3.30
CA SER A 334 -4.59 13.19 2.24
C SER A 334 -5.18 12.20 1.23
N MET A 335 -5.87 11.16 1.69
CA MET A 335 -6.54 10.19 0.82
C MET A 335 -7.70 10.81 0.04
N VAL A 336 -8.53 11.61 0.71
CA VAL A 336 -9.72 12.24 0.14
C VAL A 336 -9.35 13.31 -0.91
N SER A 337 -8.19 13.95 -0.77
CA SER A 337 -7.69 14.94 -1.74
C SER A 337 -7.50 14.38 -3.15
N GLY A 338 -7.34 13.05 -3.27
CA GLY A 338 -7.12 12.36 -4.54
C GLY A 338 -5.69 12.43 -5.09
N ILE A 339 -4.74 13.04 -4.37
CA ILE A 339 -3.33 13.02 -4.75
C ILE A 339 -2.79 11.58 -4.76
N PRO A 340 -1.76 11.28 -5.57
CA PRO A 340 -1.08 9.98 -5.53
C PRO A 340 -0.43 9.73 -4.16
N GLY A 341 -0.72 8.57 -3.57
CA GLY A 341 -0.19 8.20 -2.25
C GLY A 341 -0.91 7.00 -1.65
N GLY A 342 -0.16 6.12 -1.00
CA GLY A 342 -0.67 4.96 -0.28
C GLY A 342 -1.08 5.31 1.15
N LEU A 343 -1.98 4.51 1.72
CA LEU A 343 -2.45 4.69 3.11
C LEU A 343 -1.76 3.76 4.11
N PHE A 344 -1.05 2.70 3.66
CA PHE A 344 -0.49 1.66 4.54
C PHE A 344 0.36 2.22 5.68
N ALA A 345 1.47 2.91 5.39
CA ALA A 345 2.38 3.40 6.43
C ALA A 345 1.71 4.43 7.38
N PRO A 346 0.97 5.45 6.89
CA PRO A 346 0.18 6.32 7.76
C PRO A 346 -0.84 5.57 8.62
N SER A 347 -1.49 4.53 8.08
CA SER A 347 -2.43 3.71 8.85
C SER A 347 -1.74 2.90 9.94
N LEU A 348 -0.56 2.32 9.67
CA LEU A 348 0.23 1.65 10.70
C LEU A 348 0.64 2.64 11.80
N ALA A 349 1.03 3.88 11.45
CA ALA A 349 1.32 4.91 12.43
C ALA A 349 0.11 5.28 13.31
N VAL A 350 -1.09 5.38 12.73
CA VAL A 350 -2.33 5.58 13.50
C VAL A 350 -2.55 4.43 14.49
N GLY A 351 -2.41 3.19 14.03
CA GLY A 351 -2.54 2.01 14.89
C GLY A 351 -1.50 1.98 16.01
N ALA A 352 -0.26 2.36 15.72
CA ALA A 352 0.81 2.47 16.72
C ALA A 352 0.47 3.53 17.79
N GLY A 353 -0.03 4.69 17.38
CA GLY A 353 -0.47 5.74 18.30
C GLY A 353 -1.65 5.32 19.16
N LEU A 354 -2.64 4.65 18.57
CA LEU A 354 -3.80 4.13 19.30
C LEU A 354 -3.35 3.09 20.32
N GLY A 355 -2.51 2.14 19.88
CA GLY A 355 -1.91 1.12 20.73
C GLY A 355 -1.10 1.73 21.88
N SER A 356 -0.21 2.68 21.59
CA SER A 356 0.56 3.43 22.59
C SER A 356 -0.35 4.10 23.63
N THR A 357 -1.47 4.68 23.20
CA THR A 357 -2.43 5.34 24.10
C THR A 357 -3.17 4.32 24.97
N LEU A 358 -3.61 3.20 24.39
CA LEU A 358 -4.22 2.10 25.16
C LEU A 358 -3.21 1.49 26.13
N GLY A 359 -1.93 1.37 25.76
CA GLY A 359 -0.86 0.91 26.64
C GLY A 359 -0.76 1.75 27.92
N LEU A 360 -0.86 3.07 27.82
CA LEU A 360 -0.89 3.97 28.99
C LEU A 360 -2.11 3.72 29.89
N VAL A 361 -3.27 3.43 29.31
CA VAL A 361 -4.52 3.16 30.06
C VAL A 361 -4.46 1.82 30.79
N PHE A 362 -3.90 0.79 30.14
CA PHE A 362 -3.82 -0.57 30.69
C PHE A 362 -2.53 -0.83 31.48
N GLY A 363 -1.63 0.15 31.59
CA GLY A 363 -0.34 0.00 32.27
C GLY A 363 0.62 -0.98 31.59
N ALA A 364 0.51 -1.14 30.27
CA ALA A 364 1.30 -2.08 29.49
C ALA A 364 2.48 -1.40 28.78
N ALA A 365 3.48 -2.20 28.40
CA ALA A 365 4.64 -1.73 27.66
C ALA A 365 4.22 -1.09 26.32
N THR A 366 4.71 0.13 26.07
CA THR A 366 4.40 0.94 24.87
C THR A 366 4.64 0.16 23.58
N GLY A 367 5.77 -0.56 23.49
CA GLY A 367 6.15 -1.30 22.29
C GLY A 367 5.14 -2.38 21.93
N THR A 368 4.79 -3.23 22.90
CA THR A 368 3.78 -4.28 22.74
C THR A 368 2.41 -3.69 22.41
N ALA A 369 2.00 -2.63 23.12
CA ALA A 369 0.73 -1.98 22.88
C ALA A 369 0.65 -1.39 21.47
N ALA A 370 1.71 -0.73 21.00
CA ALA A 370 1.82 -0.18 19.66
C ALA A 370 1.72 -1.28 18.59
N LEU A 371 2.40 -2.43 18.76
CA LEU A 371 2.32 -3.57 17.84
C LEU A 371 0.90 -4.13 17.73
N LEU A 372 0.22 -4.33 18.87
CA LEU A 372 -1.15 -4.82 18.91
C LEU A 372 -2.14 -3.81 18.29
N GLY A 373 -1.94 -2.52 18.58
CA GLY A 373 -2.74 -1.43 18.02
C GLY A 373 -2.56 -1.30 16.50
N MET A 374 -1.34 -1.45 15.99
CA MET A 374 -1.07 -1.55 14.55
C MET A 374 -1.89 -2.67 13.91
N ALA A 375 -1.87 -3.86 14.51
CA ALA A 375 -2.53 -5.04 13.96
C ALA A 375 -4.06 -4.88 13.93
N GLY A 376 -4.66 -4.51 15.07
CA GLY A 376 -6.10 -4.32 15.18
C GLY A 376 -6.62 -3.21 14.28
N TYR A 377 -5.98 -2.04 14.30
CA TYR A 377 -6.39 -0.90 13.46
C TYR A 377 -6.23 -1.19 11.97
N PHE A 378 -5.07 -1.69 11.56
CA PHE A 378 -4.81 -1.93 10.15
C PHE A 378 -5.72 -3.01 9.58
N ALA A 379 -5.94 -4.11 10.32
CA ALA A 379 -6.92 -5.12 9.94
C ALA A 379 -8.34 -4.55 9.80
N GLY A 380 -8.71 -3.58 10.64
CA GLY A 380 -9.99 -2.89 10.52
C GLY A 380 -10.12 -1.99 9.29
N VAL A 381 -9.04 -1.30 8.90
CA VAL A 381 -9.02 -0.44 7.70
C VAL A 381 -9.14 -1.28 6.43
N VAL A 382 -8.25 -2.26 6.26
CA VAL A 382 -8.15 -3.01 4.98
C VAL A 382 -9.08 -4.20 4.91
N GLN A 383 -9.50 -4.75 6.07
CA GLN A 383 -10.27 -5.99 6.16
C GLN A 383 -9.53 -7.23 5.60
N ALA A 384 -8.21 -7.24 5.73
CA ALA A 384 -7.30 -8.33 5.35
C ALA A 384 -6.43 -8.71 6.56
N PRO A 385 -7.00 -9.44 7.54
CA PRO A 385 -6.33 -9.69 8.81
C PRO A 385 -5.07 -10.55 8.69
N MET A 386 -5.02 -11.54 7.79
CA MET A 386 -3.82 -12.36 7.59
C MET A 386 -2.66 -11.50 7.09
N THR A 387 -2.95 -10.66 6.10
CA THR A 387 -2.00 -9.71 5.54
C THR A 387 -1.53 -8.74 6.62
N ALA A 388 -2.46 -8.19 7.41
CA ALA A 388 -2.14 -7.21 8.44
C ALA A 388 -1.12 -7.75 9.46
N PHE A 389 -1.39 -8.92 10.05
CA PHE A 389 -0.46 -9.45 11.07
C PHE A 389 0.86 -9.93 10.46
N VAL A 390 0.86 -10.52 9.25
CA VAL A 390 2.09 -11.00 8.61
C VAL A 390 3.00 -9.84 8.23
N ILE A 391 2.43 -8.73 7.73
CA ILE A 391 3.17 -7.48 7.49
C ILE A 391 3.84 -7.03 8.80
N ILE A 392 3.08 -6.91 9.88
CA ILE A 392 3.59 -6.39 11.15
C ILE A 392 4.65 -7.32 11.74
N LEU A 393 4.43 -8.63 11.64
CA LEU A 393 5.38 -9.65 12.08
C LEU A 393 6.71 -9.53 11.34
N GLU A 394 6.71 -9.50 10.00
CA GLU A 394 7.96 -9.40 9.22
C GLU A 394 8.64 -8.05 9.41
N MET A 395 7.88 -6.95 9.51
CA MET A 395 8.45 -5.60 9.66
C MET A 395 9.09 -5.35 11.03
N THR A 396 8.70 -6.13 12.05
CA THR A 396 9.14 -5.92 13.43
C THR A 396 9.99 -7.06 13.97
N GLY A 397 9.98 -8.21 13.30
CA GLY A 397 10.74 -9.40 13.70
C GLY A 397 10.31 -10.02 15.02
N ASN A 398 9.22 -9.56 15.63
CA ASN A 398 8.75 -10.02 16.94
C ASN A 398 7.87 -11.27 16.80
N HIS A 399 8.54 -12.43 16.76
CA HIS A 399 7.89 -13.73 16.60
C HIS A 399 7.24 -14.25 17.89
N ASP A 400 7.65 -13.72 19.04
CA ASP A 400 7.14 -14.15 20.33
C ASP A 400 5.68 -13.70 20.53
N ASN A 401 5.28 -12.59 19.91
CA ASN A 401 3.94 -12.01 20.04
C ASN A 401 2.96 -12.41 18.91
N VAL A 402 3.30 -13.43 18.10
CA VAL A 402 2.51 -13.82 16.91
C VAL A 402 1.05 -14.13 17.25
N ILE A 403 0.80 -14.91 18.30
CA ILE A 403 -0.58 -15.30 18.67
C ILE A 403 -1.40 -14.06 19.03
N ALA A 404 -0.83 -13.14 19.83
CA ALA A 404 -1.49 -11.91 20.24
C ALA A 404 -1.76 -10.98 19.04
N LEU A 405 -0.81 -10.86 18.11
CA LEU A 405 -0.97 -10.12 16.86
C LEU A 405 -2.08 -10.69 15.98
N MET A 406 -2.10 -12.02 15.82
CA MET A 406 -3.16 -12.71 15.07
C MET A 406 -4.53 -12.49 15.71
N CYS A 407 -4.64 -12.61 17.04
CA CYS A 407 -5.88 -12.35 17.76
C CYS A 407 -6.34 -10.90 17.60
N ALA A 408 -5.46 -9.92 17.80
CA ALA A 408 -5.80 -8.50 17.63
C ALA A 408 -6.26 -8.20 16.18
N ALA A 409 -5.57 -8.72 15.17
CA ALA A 409 -5.96 -8.55 13.77
C ALA A 409 -7.31 -9.22 13.44
N MET A 410 -7.55 -10.44 13.94
CA MET A 410 -8.81 -11.17 13.76
C MET A 410 -9.99 -10.45 14.42
N LEU A 411 -9.80 -9.97 15.65
CA LEU A 411 -10.80 -9.16 16.35
C LEU A 411 -11.06 -7.86 15.61
N GLY A 412 -10.00 -7.19 15.14
CA GLY A 412 -10.13 -5.95 14.39
C GLY A 412 -10.90 -6.12 13.09
N TYR A 413 -10.62 -7.20 12.35
CA TYR A 413 -11.40 -7.59 11.17
C TYR A 413 -12.86 -7.90 11.52
N GLY A 414 -13.10 -8.69 12.58
CA GLY A 414 -14.44 -9.03 13.05
C GLY A 414 -15.26 -7.80 13.39
N THR A 415 -14.72 -6.90 14.20
CA THR A 415 -15.35 -5.61 14.54
C THR A 415 -15.60 -4.76 13.30
N ALA A 416 -14.61 -4.68 12.39
CA ALA A 416 -14.78 -3.89 11.18
C ALA A 416 -15.87 -4.42 10.25
N ARG A 417 -16.06 -5.73 10.16
CA ARG A 417 -17.15 -6.36 9.41
C ARG A 417 -18.54 -6.06 9.97
N LEU A 418 -18.67 -5.84 11.27
CA LEU A 418 -19.93 -5.43 11.89
C LEU A 418 -20.30 -3.98 11.55
N ILE A 419 -19.31 -3.12 11.32
CA ILE A 419 -19.50 -1.69 11.08
C ILE A 419 -19.56 -1.38 9.56
N SER A 420 -18.67 -1.99 8.77
CA SER A 420 -18.59 -1.83 7.31
C SER A 420 -18.50 -3.20 6.64
N ASN A 421 -19.50 -3.53 5.81
CA ASN A 421 -19.53 -4.81 5.12
C ASN A 421 -18.55 -4.91 3.94
N GLU A 422 -18.00 -3.78 3.49
CA GLU A 422 -17.18 -3.71 2.27
C GLU A 422 -15.73 -3.29 2.57
N PRO A 423 -14.74 -4.09 2.12
CA PRO A 423 -13.32 -3.72 2.21
C PRO A 423 -13.01 -2.47 1.37
N LEU A 424 -12.17 -1.60 1.93
CA LEU A 424 -11.87 -0.28 1.38
C LEU A 424 -11.35 -0.33 -0.06
N TYR A 425 -10.34 -1.15 -0.36
CA TYR A 425 -9.73 -1.17 -1.68
C TYR A 425 -10.64 -1.76 -2.75
N HIS A 426 -11.44 -2.77 -2.43
CA HIS A 426 -12.44 -3.33 -3.34
C HIS A 426 -13.55 -2.33 -3.66
N ALA A 427 -14.02 -1.57 -2.66
CA ALA A 427 -15.00 -0.51 -2.89
C ALA A 427 -14.46 0.57 -3.84
N LEU A 428 -13.19 0.94 -3.69
CA LEU A 428 -12.54 1.91 -4.56
C LEU A 428 -12.25 1.35 -5.96
N SER A 429 -11.95 0.05 -6.10
CA SER A 429 -11.62 -0.54 -7.40
C SER A 429 -12.82 -0.56 -8.35
N ARG A 430 -14.04 -0.69 -7.81
CA ARG A 430 -15.30 -0.67 -8.58
C ARG A 430 -15.46 0.59 -9.43
N VAL A 431 -14.89 1.71 -8.99
CA VAL A 431 -14.96 2.99 -9.73
C VAL A 431 -14.24 2.88 -11.07
N PHE A 432 -13.05 2.28 -11.10
CA PHE A 432 -12.28 2.09 -12.32
C PHE A 432 -12.94 1.10 -13.28
N ILE A 433 -13.53 0.03 -12.74
CA ILE A 433 -14.29 -0.94 -13.55
C ILE A 433 -15.53 -0.28 -14.18
N ALA A 434 -16.28 0.50 -13.39
CA ALA A 434 -17.46 1.21 -13.89
C ALA A 434 -17.10 2.24 -14.97
N GLU A 435 -15.98 2.95 -14.83
CA GLU A 435 -15.47 3.89 -15.82
C GLU A 435 -15.12 3.20 -17.14
N ALA A 436 -14.43 2.05 -17.08
CA ALA A 436 -14.12 1.24 -18.26
C ALA A 436 -15.39 0.77 -18.99
N ILE A 437 -16.39 0.27 -18.26
CA ILE A 437 -17.66 -0.18 -18.84
C ILE A 437 -18.42 0.99 -19.49
N ARG A 438 -18.46 2.17 -18.85
CA ARG A 438 -19.12 3.36 -19.41
C ARG A 438 -18.49 3.79 -20.73
N ARG A 439 -17.15 3.77 -20.81
CA ARG A 439 -16.42 4.14 -22.02
C ARG A 439 -16.73 3.20 -23.18
N ARG A 440 -16.69 1.89 -22.95
CA ARG A 440 -17.07 0.92 -23.99
C ARG A 440 -18.48 1.13 -24.51
N ARG A 441 -19.44 1.43 -23.62
CA ARG A 441 -20.81 1.73 -24.04
C ARG A 441 -20.92 3.00 -24.87
N ALA A 442 -20.02 3.97 -24.68
CA ALA A 442 -19.96 5.18 -25.49
C ALA A 442 -19.24 4.96 -26.84
N GLU A 443 -18.30 4.01 -26.90
CA GLU A 443 -17.54 3.67 -28.11
C GLU A 443 -18.31 2.75 -29.08
N VAL A 444 -19.28 1.97 -28.60
CA VAL A 444 -20.21 1.22 -29.47
C VAL A 444 -21.24 2.21 -30.03
N PRO A 445 -21.25 2.51 -31.35
CA PRO A 445 -22.28 3.36 -31.94
C PRO A 445 -23.63 2.70 -31.70
N ALA A 446 -24.67 3.49 -31.41
CA ALA A 446 -26.04 3.03 -31.51
C ALA A 446 -26.27 2.56 -32.95
N GLN A 447 -26.10 1.26 -33.20
CA GLN A 447 -26.59 0.60 -34.41
C GLN A 447 -28.11 0.54 -34.26
N GLY A 448 -28.76 1.63 -34.65
CA GLY A 448 -30.19 1.76 -34.86
C GLY A 448 -30.45 1.97 -36.33
#